data_AF-D7N8P6-F1
#
_entry.id   AF-D7N8P6-F1
#
_cell.length_a   1.000
_cell.length_b   1.000
_cell.length_c   1.000
_cell.angle_alpha   90.00
_cell.angle_beta   90.00
_cell.angle_gamma   90.00
#
_symmetry.space_group_name_H-M   'P 1'
#
loop_
_entity.id
_entity.type
_entity.pdbx_description
1 polymer ?
#
loop_
_entity_poly.entity_id
_entity_poly.type
_entity_poly.pdbx_seq_one_letter_code
_entity_poly.pdbx_strand_id
1 'polypeptide(L)'
;MADKRMFSLKIVDSDLFLDMPLSSQCLYFHLSMRADDDGFVNNPKKIIKIIGANEDDLKILIAKGFVIVFEQGIIVITHWKINNFIRKDRYKPTLYENEVQSLSQTKTGMYIKEIGCHLVAERLTSGQPSIDKGRLDKVSIDKGRVEQDTPFSFYGEYKNIRLTDEEYRKLKDKLQGHTDMMIEKLSRYIKSTGKTYQDHYVTILNWYEQDKDKLSQKKTRKIPTLEDYDKGEHL
;
A
#
# COMPACT_ATOMS: atom_id res chain seq x y z
N MET A 1 33.43 -16.91 1.02
CA MET A 1 32.24 -17.75 1.28
C MET A 1 31.26 -17.48 0.16
N ALA A 2 30.68 -18.50 -0.46
CA ALA A 2 29.72 -18.29 -1.53
C ALA A 2 28.39 -17.74 -0.97
N ASP A 3 27.79 -16.78 -1.66
CA ASP A 3 26.48 -16.24 -1.30
C ASP A 3 25.40 -17.25 -1.71
N LYS A 4 24.75 -17.86 -0.73
CA LYS A 4 23.64 -18.80 -0.98
C LYS A 4 22.33 -18.02 -1.00
N ARG A 5 21.63 -18.07 -2.12
CA ARG A 5 20.25 -17.57 -2.27
C ARG A 5 19.28 -18.75 -2.28
N MET A 6 18.18 -18.63 -1.54
CA MET A 6 17.13 -19.63 -1.44
C MET A 6 15.83 -19.10 -2.05
N PHE A 7 14.93 -20.00 -2.46
CA PHE A 7 13.60 -19.68 -2.96
C PHE A 7 12.58 -20.53 -2.24
N SER A 8 11.51 -19.90 -1.76
CA SER A 8 10.41 -20.61 -1.12
C SER A 8 9.49 -21.20 -2.19
N LEU A 9 9.20 -22.50 -2.10
CA LEU A 9 8.21 -23.16 -2.97
C LEU A 9 6.83 -22.50 -2.88
N LYS A 10 6.49 -21.88 -1.74
CA LYS A 10 5.24 -21.12 -1.60
C LYS A 10 5.13 -19.94 -2.57
N ILE A 11 6.25 -19.44 -3.06
CA ILE A 11 6.30 -18.33 -4.02
C ILE A 11 6.45 -18.88 -5.44
N VAL A 12 7.40 -19.78 -5.66
CA VAL A 12 7.72 -20.27 -7.02
C VAL A 12 6.75 -21.30 -7.56
N ASP A 13 6.03 -22.02 -6.70
CA ASP A 13 4.96 -22.95 -7.11
C ASP A 13 3.57 -22.30 -6.98
N SER A 14 3.50 -20.98 -6.75
CA SER A 14 2.22 -20.28 -6.72
C SER A 14 1.65 -20.11 -8.13
N ASP A 15 0.33 -20.19 -8.27
CA ASP A 15 -0.35 -19.98 -9.55
C ASP A 15 0.03 -18.63 -10.18
N LEU A 16 0.13 -17.57 -9.36
CA LEU A 16 0.58 -16.25 -9.81
C LEU A 16 1.97 -16.26 -10.46
N PHE A 17 2.88 -17.12 -9.99
CA PHE A 17 4.22 -17.26 -10.56
C PHE A 17 4.23 -18.15 -11.79
N LEU A 18 3.55 -19.29 -11.73
CA LEU A 18 3.49 -20.28 -12.80
C LEU A 18 2.72 -19.78 -14.03
N ASP A 19 1.74 -18.87 -13.83
CA ASP A 19 1.00 -18.20 -14.91
C ASP A 19 1.84 -17.22 -15.73
N MET A 20 3.03 -16.81 -15.23
CA MET A 20 3.91 -15.90 -15.95
C MET A 20 4.70 -16.62 -17.06
N PRO A 21 5.08 -15.92 -18.14
CA PRO A 21 5.97 -16.50 -19.15
C PRO A 21 7.29 -17.01 -18.53
N LEU A 22 7.84 -18.09 -19.09
CA LEU A 22 9.11 -18.68 -18.62
C LEU A 22 10.26 -17.66 -18.63
N SER A 23 10.27 -16.71 -19.56
CA SER A 23 11.23 -15.60 -19.62
C SER A 23 11.13 -14.69 -18.39
N SER A 24 9.92 -14.37 -17.94
CA SER A 24 9.67 -13.57 -16.74
C SER A 24 10.05 -14.34 -15.47
N GLN A 25 9.71 -15.62 -15.39
CA GLN A 25 10.13 -16.50 -14.28
C GLN A 25 11.67 -16.58 -14.21
N CYS A 26 12.32 -16.77 -15.35
CA CYS A 26 13.78 -16.80 -15.48
C CYS A 26 14.40 -15.48 -15.00
N LEU A 27 13.88 -14.34 -15.48
CA LEU A 27 14.35 -13.01 -15.05
C LEU A 27 14.24 -12.84 -13.53
N TYR A 28 13.14 -13.26 -12.90
CA TYR A 28 12.96 -13.21 -11.46
C TYR A 28 14.07 -13.94 -10.68
N PHE A 29 14.41 -15.16 -11.11
CA PHE A 29 15.51 -15.92 -10.52
C PHE A 29 16.85 -15.20 -10.70
N HIS A 30 17.15 -14.71 -11.90
CA HIS A 30 18.40 -14.03 -12.20
C HIS A 30 18.59 -12.71 -11.44
N LEU A 31 17.50 -11.97 -11.23
CA LEU A 31 17.48 -10.76 -10.39
C LEU A 31 17.74 -11.13 -8.94
N SER A 32 17.04 -12.13 -8.41
CA SER A 32 17.17 -12.58 -7.02
C SER A 32 18.57 -13.13 -6.70
N MET A 33 19.22 -13.80 -7.66
CA MET A 33 20.61 -14.26 -7.51
C MET A 33 21.63 -13.11 -7.36
N ARG A 34 21.31 -11.93 -7.89
CA ARG A 34 22.21 -10.76 -7.96
C ARG A 34 21.79 -9.63 -7.02
N ALA A 35 20.74 -9.84 -6.23
CA ALA A 35 20.31 -8.89 -5.23
C ALA A 35 21.26 -8.89 -4.02
N ASP A 36 21.28 -7.79 -3.27
CA ASP A 36 21.96 -7.70 -1.98
C ASP A 36 21.16 -8.40 -0.85
N ASP A 37 21.62 -8.32 0.40
CA ASP A 37 21.00 -9.04 1.52
C ASP A 37 19.65 -8.47 1.98
N ASP A 38 19.24 -7.32 1.44
CA ASP A 38 17.90 -6.75 1.58
C ASP A 38 17.03 -6.94 0.34
N GLY A 39 17.56 -7.59 -0.70
CA GLY A 39 16.81 -7.92 -1.90
C GLY A 39 16.80 -6.81 -2.95
N PHE A 40 17.66 -5.80 -2.81
CA PHE A 40 17.78 -4.71 -3.76
C PHE A 40 18.72 -5.07 -4.91
N VAL A 41 18.38 -4.57 -6.10
CA VAL A 41 19.15 -4.71 -7.33
C VAL A 41 19.32 -3.34 -7.96
N ASN A 42 20.58 -2.88 -8.03
CA ASN A 42 20.92 -1.58 -8.62
C ASN A 42 20.80 -1.58 -10.15
N ASN A 43 21.14 -2.68 -10.81
CA ASN A 43 21.34 -2.72 -12.27
C ASN A 43 20.42 -3.73 -12.98
N PRO A 44 19.08 -3.62 -12.87
CA PRO A 44 18.15 -4.58 -13.47
C PRO A 44 18.28 -4.61 -15.00
N LYS A 45 18.44 -3.46 -15.66
CA LYS A 45 18.64 -3.38 -17.12
C LYS A 45 19.89 -4.12 -17.60
N LYS A 46 20.97 -4.10 -16.81
CA LYS A 46 22.20 -4.85 -17.13
C LYS A 46 21.95 -6.35 -17.06
N ILE A 47 21.18 -6.80 -16.06
CA ILE A 47 20.84 -8.22 -15.89
C ILE A 47 19.97 -8.70 -17.05
N ILE A 48 18.94 -7.93 -17.42
CA ILE A 48 18.08 -8.20 -18.58
C ILE A 48 18.92 -8.38 -19.85
N LYS A 49 19.88 -7.47 -20.10
CA LYS A 49 20.81 -7.59 -21.23
C LYS A 49 21.71 -8.82 -21.17
N ILE A 50 22.23 -9.18 -19.99
CA ILE A 50 23.12 -10.35 -19.82
C ILE A 50 22.37 -11.65 -20.12
N ILE A 51 21.12 -11.76 -19.70
CA ILE A 51 20.33 -12.99 -19.87
C ILE A 51 19.56 -13.02 -21.20
N GLY A 52 19.53 -11.91 -21.94
CA GLY A 52 18.77 -11.77 -23.18
C GLY A 52 17.25 -11.72 -22.98
N ALA A 53 16.77 -11.27 -21.81
CA ALA A 53 15.34 -11.10 -21.55
C ALA A 53 14.80 -9.80 -22.16
N ASN A 54 13.49 -9.70 -22.32
CA ASN A 54 12.83 -8.48 -22.79
C ASN A 54 12.54 -7.55 -21.59
N GLU A 55 12.48 -6.23 -21.83
CA GLU A 55 12.02 -5.28 -20.82
C GLU A 55 10.55 -5.52 -20.43
N ASP A 56 9.75 -6.12 -21.32
CA ASP A 56 8.36 -6.50 -21.01
C ASP A 56 8.28 -7.57 -19.92
N ASP A 57 9.27 -8.46 -19.79
CA ASP A 57 9.33 -9.42 -18.68
C ASP A 57 9.44 -8.72 -17.33
N LEU A 58 10.20 -7.62 -17.27
CA LEU A 58 10.29 -6.81 -16.06
C LEU A 58 8.95 -6.14 -15.75
N LYS A 59 8.24 -5.64 -16.76
CA LYS A 59 6.90 -5.05 -16.58
C LYS A 59 5.90 -6.07 -16.04
N ILE A 60 5.96 -7.32 -16.49
CA ILE A 60 5.14 -8.41 -15.98
C ILE A 60 5.43 -8.65 -14.49
N LEU A 61 6.70 -8.72 -14.10
CA LEU A 61 7.10 -8.89 -12.71
C LEU A 61 6.63 -7.74 -11.81
N ILE A 62 6.62 -6.52 -12.32
CA ILE A 62 6.11 -5.33 -11.61
C ILE A 62 4.59 -5.41 -11.48
N ALA A 63 3.88 -5.66 -12.58
CA ALA A 63 2.43 -5.73 -12.62
C ALA A 63 1.88 -6.85 -11.72
N LYS A 64 2.58 -7.97 -11.63
CA LYS A 64 2.24 -9.11 -10.75
C LYS A 64 2.74 -8.93 -9.31
N GLY A 65 3.47 -7.86 -8.99
CA GLY A 65 3.94 -7.56 -7.63
C GLY A 65 5.12 -8.40 -7.14
N PHE A 66 5.89 -9.02 -8.03
CA PHE A 66 7.11 -9.77 -7.67
C PHE A 66 8.33 -8.85 -7.50
N VAL A 67 8.26 -7.65 -8.10
CA VAL A 67 9.31 -6.64 -8.07
C VAL A 67 8.70 -5.26 -7.85
N ILE A 68 9.33 -4.45 -7.00
CA ILE A 68 8.99 -3.03 -6.81
C ILE A 68 10.10 -2.16 -7.38
N VAL A 69 9.74 -1.12 -8.12
CA VAL A 69 10.69 -0.17 -8.75
C VAL A 69 10.79 1.13 -7.97
N PHE A 70 11.98 1.72 -7.99
CA PHE A 70 12.30 3.04 -7.46
C PHE A 70 12.78 4.00 -8.56
N GLU A 71 12.73 5.30 -8.29
CA GLU A 71 12.98 6.35 -9.29
C GLU A 71 14.40 6.31 -9.87
N GLN A 72 15.40 5.87 -9.08
CA GLN A 72 16.79 5.77 -9.52
C GLN A 72 17.08 4.52 -10.38
N GLY A 73 16.06 3.80 -10.84
CA GLY A 73 16.23 2.56 -11.63
C GLY A 73 16.65 1.35 -10.78
N ILE A 74 16.57 1.49 -9.46
CA ILE A 74 16.76 0.41 -8.49
C ILE A 74 15.46 -0.35 -8.35
N ILE A 75 15.55 -1.66 -8.12
CA ILE A 75 14.39 -2.49 -7.80
C ILE A 75 14.63 -3.26 -6.51
N VAL A 76 13.54 -3.71 -5.87
CA VAL A 76 13.58 -4.67 -4.76
C VAL A 76 12.70 -5.89 -5.08
N ILE A 77 13.18 -7.06 -4.70
CA ILE A 77 12.44 -8.31 -4.78
C ILE A 77 11.44 -8.38 -3.62
N THR A 78 10.13 -8.45 -3.91
CA THR A 78 9.09 -8.32 -2.87
C THR A 78 9.13 -9.45 -1.83
N HIS A 79 9.38 -10.67 -2.29
CA HIS A 79 9.41 -11.86 -1.45
C HIS A 79 10.79 -12.15 -0.83
N TRP A 80 11.71 -11.19 -0.81
CA TRP A 80 13.11 -11.45 -0.45
C TRP A 80 13.28 -12.07 0.94
N LYS A 81 12.70 -11.47 1.99
CA LYS A 81 12.82 -11.96 3.37
C LYS A 81 12.05 -13.26 3.61
N ILE A 82 11.09 -13.59 2.74
CA ILE A 82 10.41 -14.91 2.72
C ILE A 82 11.35 -15.97 2.18
N ASN A 83 12.05 -15.64 1.11
CA ASN A 83 12.95 -16.53 0.39
C ASN A 83 14.28 -16.74 1.14
N ASN A 84 14.79 -15.68 1.77
CA ASN A 84 16.14 -15.64 2.34
C ASN A 84 16.11 -15.20 3.81
N PHE A 85 16.47 -16.13 4.68
CA PHE A 85 16.79 -15.84 6.08
C PHE A 85 18.31 -15.75 6.26
N ILE A 86 18.83 -14.53 6.41
CA ILE A 86 20.26 -14.27 6.55
C ILE A 86 20.58 -14.02 8.02
N ARG A 87 21.56 -14.74 8.55
CA ARG A 87 22.02 -14.57 9.94
C ARG A 87 22.68 -13.21 10.12
N LYS A 88 22.45 -12.57 11.28
CA LYS A 88 22.94 -11.22 11.60
C LYS A 88 24.46 -11.05 11.47
N ASP A 89 25.23 -12.08 11.77
CA ASP A 89 26.69 -12.08 11.71
C ASP A 89 27.26 -12.02 10.28
N ARG A 90 26.46 -12.39 9.28
CA ARG A 90 26.86 -12.37 7.86
C ARG A 90 26.15 -11.31 7.04
N TYR A 91 25.13 -10.68 7.62
CA TYR A 91 24.27 -9.72 6.94
C TYR A 91 25.02 -8.45 6.60
N LYS A 92 24.89 -8.00 5.36
CA LYS A 92 25.40 -6.71 4.89
C LYS A 92 24.24 -5.82 4.45
N PRO A 93 23.99 -4.68 5.09
CA PRO A 93 22.87 -3.82 4.73
C PRO A 93 23.03 -3.26 3.33
N THR A 94 21.90 -2.99 2.69
CA THR A 94 21.86 -2.27 1.42
C THR A 94 22.36 -0.82 1.56
N LEU A 95 22.84 -0.25 0.46
CA LEU A 95 23.19 1.17 0.37
C LEU A 95 21.96 2.08 0.22
N TYR A 96 20.78 1.49 -0.01
CA TYR A 96 19.53 2.17 -0.33
C TYR A 96 18.65 2.35 0.92
N GLU A 97 19.20 2.99 1.95
CA GLU A 97 18.51 3.14 3.23
C GLU A 97 17.20 3.93 3.12
N ASN A 98 17.15 4.94 2.25
CA ASN A 98 15.96 5.76 2.01
C ASN A 98 14.84 4.93 1.39
N GLU A 99 15.18 4.08 0.43
CA GLU A 99 14.26 3.17 -0.24
C GLU A 99 13.73 2.12 0.75
N VAL A 100 14.59 1.58 1.62
CA VAL A 100 14.17 0.68 2.71
C VAL A 100 13.17 1.35 3.64
N GLN A 101 13.39 2.61 4.03
CA GLN A 101 12.46 3.35 4.89
C GLN A 101 11.10 3.59 4.23
N SER A 102 11.05 3.64 2.90
CA SER A 102 9.80 3.76 2.14
C SER A 102 9.03 2.44 1.99
N LEU A 103 9.61 1.32 2.44
CA LEU A 103 8.99 0.00 2.41
C LEU A 103 8.41 -0.36 3.77
N SER A 104 7.21 -0.95 3.74
CA SER A 104 6.64 -1.69 4.87
C SER A 104 6.79 -3.20 4.64
N GLN A 105 6.62 -3.98 5.69
CA GLN A 105 6.70 -5.45 5.62
C GLN A 105 5.42 -6.06 6.18
N THR A 106 4.89 -7.08 5.51
CA THR A 106 3.80 -7.89 6.06
C THR A 106 4.29 -8.77 7.20
N LYS A 107 3.35 -9.36 7.95
CA LYS A 107 3.64 -10.42 8.92
C LYS A 107 4.41 -11.61 8.32
N THR A 108 4.26 -11.84 7.02
CA THR A 108 4.93 -12.92 6.31
C THR A 108 6.33 -12.55 5.82
N GLY A 109 6.74 -11.27 5.89
CA GLY A 109 8.03 -10.79 5.41
C GLY A 109 8.03 -10.36 3.94
N MET A 110 6.86 -10.10 3.34
CA MET A 110 6.75 -9.51 2.00
C MET A 110 6.94 -7.99 2.09
N TYR A 111 7.77 -7.43 1.22
CA TYR A 111 7.88 -5.98 1.07
C TYR A 111 6.66 -5.41 0.38
N ILE A 112 6.16 -4.31 0.94
CA ILE A 112 5.09 -3.50 0.38
C ILE A 112 5.63 -2.09 0.26
N LYS A 113 5.38 -1.44 -0.87
CA LYS A 113 5.62 -0.01 -1.05
C LYS A 113 4.27 0.66 -1.16
N GLU A 114 3.99 1.61 -0.27
CA GLU A 114 2.79 2.43 -0.33
C GLU A 114 2.93 3.49 -1.45
N ILE A 115 3.10 3.04 -2.68
CA ILE A 115 2.75 3.83 -3.86
C ILE A 115 1.27 3.54 -4.10
N GLY A 116 0.47 4.54 -4.47
CA GLY A 116 -0.97 4.44 -4.73
C GLY A 116 -1.38 3.52 -5.90
N CYS A 117 -0.89 2.29 -5.95
CA CYS A 117 -1.24 1.26 -6.91
C CYS A 117 -1.58 -0.05 -6.18
N HIS A 118 -2.79 -0.50 -6.44
CA HIS A 118 -3.47 -1.69 -5.96
C HIS A 118 -2.59 -2.96 -6.06
N LEU A 119 -2.37 -3.66 -4.95
CA LEU A 119 -2.18 -5.11 -4.99
C LEU A 119 -3.17 -5.74 -4.02
N VAL A 120 -4.23 -6.22 -4.66
CA VAL A 120 -5.27 -7.15 -4.23
C VAL A 120 -4.96 -7.90 -2.93
N ALA A 121 -5.64 -7.50 -1.87
CA ALA A 121 -6.02 -8.41 -0.82
C ALA A 121 -7.30 -9.15 -1.25
N GLU A 122 -7.44 -10.42 -0.82
CA GLU A 122 -8.57 -11.35 -1.01
C GLU A 122 -8.52 -12.22 -2.29
N ARG A 123 -8.60 -13.55 -2.28
CA ARG A 123 -9.09 -14.54 -1.28
C ARG A 123 -8.31 -15.87 -1.43
N LEU A 124 -7.91 -16.45 -0.31
CA LEU A 124 -7.86 -17.91 -0.15
C LEU A 124 -9.00 -18.29 0.79
N THR A 125 -10.08 -18.82 0.24
CA THR A 125 -11.10 -19.53 1.01
C THR A 125 -11.44 -20.84 0.33
N SER A 126 -11.13 -21.92 1.06
CA SER A 126 -11.79 -23.23 1.14
C SER A 126 -11.87 -24.12 -0.11
N GLY A 127 -11.22 -25.28 0.01
CA GLY A 127 -11.92 -26.58 -0.08
C GLY A 127 -12.14 -27.17 -1.46
N GLN A 128 -11.40 -28.23 -1.77
CA GLN A 128 -11.85 -29.30 -2.68
C GLN A 128 -13.02 -30.07 -2.02
N PRO A 129 -13.99 -30.67 -2.76
CA PRO A 129 -13.72 -31.76 -3.73
C PRO A 129 -14.56 -31.84 -5.03
N SER A 130 -13.98 -32.57 -5.98
CA SER A 130 -14.50 -33.32 -7.15
C SER A 130 -16.03 -33.43 -7.35
N ILE A 131 -16.51 -33.31 -8.61
CA ILE A 131 -17.35 -34.30 -9.33
C ILE A 131 -17.62 -33.85 -10.81
N ASP A 132 -17.73 -34.88 -11.64
CA ASP A 132 -18.00 -35.08 -13.07
C ASP A 132 -19.12 -34.27 -13.80
N LYS A 133 -19.01 -34.27 -15.15
CA LYS A 133 -20.03 -34.12 -16.21
C LYS A 133 -20.72 -32.76 -16.53
N GLY A 134 -20.62 -32.40 -17.81
CA GLY A 134 -21.82 -32.16 -18.64
C GLY A 134 -22.15 -30.73 -19.08
N ARG A 135 -21.66 -30.35 -20.27
CA ARG A 135 -22.28 -29.52 -21.33
C ARG A 135 -23.59 -28.79 -21.00
N LEU A 136 -23.61 -27.45 -21.11
CA LEU A 136 -24.76 -26.66 -21.63
C LEU A 136 -24.38 -25.19 -21.86
N ASP A 137 -24.58 -24.76 -23.11
CA ASP A 137 -24.63 -23.36 -23.55
C ASP A 137 -25.64 -22.56 -22.73
N LYS A 138 -25.24 -21.39 -22.19
CA LYS A 138 -26.13 -20.24 -21.97
C LYS A 138 -25.38 -18.91 -22.11
N VAL A 139 -25.84 -18.17 -23.12
CA VAL A 139 -25.65 -16.74 -23.39
C VAL A 139 -26.08 -15.91 -22.17
N SER A 140 -25.35 -14.84 -21.80
CA SER A 140 -25.87 -13.47 -21.63
C SER A 140 -25.02 -12.53 -20.76
N ILE A 141 -24.76 -11.36 -21.35
CA ILE A 141 -24.57 -10.03 -20.73
C ILE A 141 -23.21 -9.78 -20.06
N ASP A 142 -22.22 -9.43 -20.90
CA ASP A 142 -21.11 -8.60 -20.46
C ASP A 142 -21.59 -7.15 -20.34
N LYS A 143 -21.92 -6.73 -19.11
CA LYS A 143 -22.11 -5.32 -18.76
C LYS A 143 -20.72 -4.76 -18.48
N GLY A 144 -20.06 -4.29 -19.54
CA GLY A 144 -18.84 -3.49 -19.44
C GLY A 144 -19.09 -2.28 -18.52
N ARG A 145 -18.58 -2.35 -17.29
CA ARG A 145 -18.45 -1.20 -16.41
C ARG A 145 -17.02 -0.73 -16.55
N VAL A 146 -16.86 0.29 -17.40
CA VAL A 146 -15.64 1.06 -17.52
C VAL A 146 -15.33 1.65 -16.14
N GLU A 147 -14.36 1.08 -15.43
CA GLU A 147 -13.72 1.76 -14.30
C GLU A 147 -12.95 2.94 -14.88
N GLN A 148 -13.51 4.13 -14.71
CA GLN A 148 -12.80 5.37 -14.99
C GLN A 148 -11.67 5.48 -13.97
N ASP A 149 -10.43 5.48 -14.44
CA ASP A 149 -9.27 5.93 -13.68
C ASP A 149 -9.45 7.41 -13.30
N THR A 150 -10.20 7.68 -12.24
CA THR A 150 -10.32 9.03 -11.71
C THR A 150 -9.01 9.38 -10.99
N PRO A 151 -8.34 10.49 -11.33
CA PRO A 151 -7.13 10.91 -10.65
C PRO A 151 -7.40 11.17 -9.16
N PHE A 152 -6.54 10.64 -8.30
CA PHE A 152 -6.56 10.86 -6.86
C PHE A 152 -5.53 11.92 -6.48
N SER A 153 -5.88 12.78 -5.54
CA SER A 153 -5.00 13.79 -4.96
C SER A 153 -4.67 13.46 -3.51
N PHE A 154 -3.47 13.85 -3.07
CA PHE A 154 -3.03 13.70 -1.68
C PHE A 154 -3.16 15.02 -0.93
N TYR A 155 -3.81 14.97 0.24
CA TYR A 155 -4.12 16.12 1.08
C TYR A 155 -3.50 15.98 2.48
N GLY A 156 -3.51 17.08 3.24
CA GLY A 156 -2.93 17.18 4.57
C GLY A 156 -1.46 17.61 4.56
N GLU A 157 -0.96 18.12 5.69
CA GLU A 157 0.42 18.57 5.89
C GLU A 157 1.44 17.48 5.51
N TYR A 158 1.13 16.21 5.82
CA TYR A 158 2.00 15.07 5.55
C TYR A 158 1.68 14.33 4.24
N LYS A 159 0.77 14.85 3.40
CA LYS A 159 0.34 14.23 2.13
C LYS A 159 -0.05 12.76 2.24
N ASN A 160 -0.67 12.39 3.36
CA ASN A 160 -1.03 11.02 3.72
C ASN A 160 -2.53 10.73 3.64
N ILE A 161 -3.34 11.69 3.17
CA ILE A 161 -4.77 11.52 2.96
C ILE A 161 -5.04 11.45 1.47
N ARG A 162 -5.49 10.29 1.01
CA ARG A 162 -5.89 10.05 -0.37
C ARG A 162 -7.38 10.33 -0.55
N LEU A 163 -7.72 11.25 -1.44
CA LEU A 163 -9.10 11.56 -1.85
C LEU A 163 -9.15 11.77 -3.37
N THR A 164 -10.22 11.32 -4.02
CA THR A 164 -10.55 11.77 -5.38
C THR A 164 -10.99 13.23 -5.36
N ASP A 165 -10.92 13.90 -6.52
CA ASP A 165 -11.48 15.24 -6.67
C ASP A 165 -12.99 15.28 -6.37
N GLU A 166 -13.71 14.20 -6.67
CA GLU A 166 -15.14 14.07 -6.35
C GLU A 166 -15.38 13.94 -4.84
N GLU A 167 -14.60 13.11 -4.14
CA GLU A 167 -14.70 12.95 -2.68
C GLU A 167 -14.33 14.24 -1.96
N TYR A 168 -13.28 14.94 -2.41
CA TYR A 168 -12.91 16.23 -1.85
C TYR A 168 -14.03 17.27 -2.03
N ARG A 169 -14.67 17.32 -3.21
CA ARG A 169 -15.84 18.18 -3.45
C ARG A 169 -17.01 17.82 -2.53
N LYS A 170 -17.32 16.52 -2.37
CA LYS A 170 -18.36 16.04 -1.46
C LYS A 170 -18.07 16.41 -0.01
N LEU A 171 -16.81 16.32 0.43
CA LEU A 171 -16.40 16.76 1.77
C LEU A 171 -16.54 18.27 1.93
N LYS A 172 -16.16 19.05 0.91
CA LYS A 172 -16.29 20.50 0.94
C LYS A 172 -17.75 20.95 1.03
N ASP A 173 -18.65 20.27 0.34
CA ASP A 173 -20.09 20.56 0.38
C ASP A 173 -20.70 20.20 1.75
N LYS A 174 -20.37 19.02 2.30
CA LYS A 174 -20.92 18.55 3.58
C LYS A 174 -20.31 19.21 4.83
N LEU A 175 -18.99 19.37 4.86
CA LEU A 175 -18.26 19.87 6.04
C LEU A 175 -17.98 21.38 5.96
N GLN A 176 -18.17 21.99 4.78
CA GLN A 176 -17.98 23.42 4.53
C GLN A 176 -16.62 23.93 5.04
N GLY A 177 -16.59 24.91 5.93
CA GLY A 177 -15.36 25.48 6.48
C GLY A 177 -14.54 24.54 7.37
N HIS A 178 -15.06 23.35 7.71
CA HIS A 178 -14.36 22.38 8.55
C HIS A 178 -13.58 21.33 7.76
N THR A 179 -13.68 21.32 6.43
CA THR A 179 -13.05 20.30 5.57
C THR A 179 -11.53 20.23 5.79
N ASP A 180 -10.82 21.35 5.67
CA ASP A 180 -9.36 21.38 5.81
C ASP A 180 -8.93 21.00 7.24
N MET A 181 -9.65 21.45 8.26
CA MET A 181 -9.39 21.08 9.66
C MET A 181 -9.50 19.57 9.88
N MET A 182 -10.53 18.94 9.32
CA MET A 182 -10.76 17.51 9.50
C MET A 182 -9.75 16.66 8.71
N ILE A 183 -9.37 17.12 7.51
CA ILE A 183 -8.25 16.57 6.75
C ILE A 183 -6.98 16.65 7.60
N GLU A 184 -6.60 17.82 8.13
CA GLU A 184 -5.38 17.95 8.94
C GLU A 184 -5.41 17.16 10.25
N LYS A 185 -6.59 17.01 10.86
CA LYS A 185 -6.76 16.19 12.06
C LYS A 185 -6.46 14.71 11.76
N LEU A 186 -7.00 14.18 10.67
CA LEU A 186 -6.71 12.81 10.25
C LEU A 186 -5.25 12.66 9.81
N SER A 187 -4.69 13.66 9.11
CA SER A 187 -3.31 13.64 8.62
C SER A 187 -2.31 13.52 9.78
N ARG A 188 -2.47 14.35 10.82
CA ARG A 188 -1.68 14.28 12.06
C ARG A 188 -1.89 12.98 12.83
N TYR A 189 -3.11 12.45 12.85
CA TYR A 189 -3.39 11.20 13.56
C TYR A 189 -2.71 9.99 12.91
N ILE A 190 -2.81 9.86 11.58
CA ILE A 190 -2.11 8.80 10.82
C ILE A 190 -0.61 8.92 11.04
N LYS A 191 -0.06 10.14 10.98
CA LYS A 191 1.38 10.37 11.16
C LYS A 191 1.87 10.02 12.57
N SER A 192 1.10 10.35 13.60
CA SER A 192 1.50 10.14 15.00
C SER A 192 1.25 8.71 15.52
N THR A 193 0.21 8.03 15.02
CA THR A 193 -0.17 6.69 15.50
C THR A 193 0.26 5.55 14.58
N GLY A 194 0.61 5.86 13.32
CA GLY A 194 0.91 4.85 12.30
C GLY A 194 -0.30 4.03 11.84
N LYS A 195 -1.52 4.43 12.20
CA LYS A 195 -2.75 3.76 11.75
C LYS A 195 -3.05 4.09 10.30
N THR A 196 -3.49 3.10 9.55
CA THR A 196 -3.95 3.25 8.17
C THR A 196 -5.46 3.01 8.10
N TYR A 197 -6.13 3.73 7.19
CA TYR A 197 -7.56 3.63 6.97
C TYR A 197 -7.82 3.24 5.52
N GLN A 198 -8.78 2.33 5.29
CA GLN A 198 -9.13 1.85 3.95
C GLN A 198 -9.71 2.96 3.07
N ASP A 199 -10.51 3.83 3.67
CA ASP A 199 -11.16 4.96 3.01
C ASP A 199 -11.05 6.22 3.89
N HIS A 200 -10.24 7.18 3.43
CA HIS A 200 -10.04 8.42 4.16
C HIS A 200 -11.27 9.34 4.09
N TYR A 201 -12.06 9.30 3.01
CA TYR A 201 -13.29 10.06 2.86
C TYR A 201 -14.31 9.65 3.94
N VAL A 202 -14.59 8.35 4.06
CA VAL A 202 -15.54 7.83 5.05
C VAL A 202 -15.04 8.07 6.47
N THR A 203 -13.74 7.95 6.71
CA THR A 203 -13.14 8.21 8.03
C THR A 203 -13.33 9.66 8.46
N ILE A 204 -13.06 10.62 7.57
CA ILE A 204 -13.28 12.05 7.80
C ILE A 204 -14.77 12.32 8.07
N LEU A 205 -15.66 11.71 7.29
CA LEU A 205 -17.10 11.88 7.44
C LEU A 205 -17.60 11.36 8.79
N ASN A 206 -17.19 10.15 9.19
CA ASN A 206 -17.56 9.55 10.48
C ASN A 206 -17.04 10.37 11.67
N TRP A 207 -15.80 10.84 11.61
CA TRP A 207 -15.26 11.70 12.67
C TRP A 207 -16.00 13.02 12.76
N TYR A 208 -16.37 13.61 11.62
CA TYR A 208 -17.16 14.82 11.59
C TYR A 208 -18.57 14.58 12.17
N GLU A 209 -19.23 13.48 11.82
CA GLU A 209 -20.56 13.15 12.36
C GLU A 209 -20.54 12.90 13.87
N GLN A 210 -19.45 12.36 14.42
CA GLN A 210 -19.26 12.20 15.86
C GLN A 210 -18.92 13.51 16.59
N ASP A 211 -18.24 14.43 15.90
CA ASP A 211 -17.78 15.70 16.48
C ASP A 211 -18.72 16.88 16.21
N LYS A 212 -19.65 16.79 15.25
CA LYS A 212 -20.55 17.91 14.85
C LYS A 212 -21.38 18.43 16.02
N ASP A 213 -21.84 17.55 16.91
CA ASP A 213 -22.64 17.94 18.07
C ASP A 213 -21.77 18.65 19.13
N LYS A 214 -20.49 18.27 19.26
CA LYS A 214 -19.51 18.92 20.14
C LYS A 214 -19.00 20.25 19.56
N LEU A 215 -18.90 20.35 18.24
CA LEU A 215 -18.51 21.57 17.51
C LEU A 215 -19.64 22.61 17.52
N SER A 216 -20.91 22.17 17.47
CA SER A 216 -22.10 23.02 17.60
C SER A 216 -22.28 23.57 19.02
N GLN A 217 -22.06 22.76 20.06
CA GLN A 217 -22.17 23.19 21.47
C GLN A 217 -21.10 24.20 21.92
N LYS A 218 -19.96 24.31 21.21
CA LYS A 218 -18.95 25.36 21.50
C LYS A 218 -19.43 26.77 21.15
N LYS A 219 -20.50 26.93 20.36
CA LYS A 219 -21.12 28.24 20.10
C LYS A 219 -22.05 28.73 21.21
N THR A 220 -22.48 27.87 22.15
CA THR A 220 -23.43 28.22 23.23
C THR A 220 -22.83 28.32 24.62
N ARG A 221 -21.54 28.02 24.81
CA ARG A 221 -20.87 28.35 26.08
C ARG A 221 -20.59 29.85 26.12
N LYS A 222 -21.52 30.60 26.73
CA LYS A 222 -21.27 31.97 27.19
C LYS A 222 -19.93 31.98 27.93
N ILE A 223 -18.99 32.77 27.44
CA ILE A 223 -17.75 33.10 28.14
C ILE A 223 -18.19 33.79 29.44
N PRO A 224 -17.87 33.27 30.64
CA PRO A 224 -18.13 33.99 31.87
C PRO A 224 -17.38 35.33 31.82
N THR A 225 -18.11 36.42 31.97
CA THR A 225 -17.52 37.76 32.05
C THR A 225 -16.77 37.91 33.36
N LEU A 226 -15.71 38.73 33.35
CA LEU A 226 -14.78 38.94 34.47
C LEU A 226 -15.49 39.33 35.80
N GLU A 227 -16.72 39.82 35.74
CA GLU A 227 -17.58 40.17 36.87
C GLU A 227 -18.03 38.97 37.73
N ASP A 228 -17.96 37.73 37.20
CA ASP A 228 -18.39 36.53 37.92
C ASP A 228 -17.31 35.95 38.87
N TYR A 229 -16.08 36.46 38.83
CA TYR A 229 -14.97 35.98 39.67
C TYR A 229 -14.85 36.68 41.04
N ASP A 230 -15.58 37.78 41.25
CA ASP A 230 -15.46 38.63 42.46
C ASP A 230 -16.47 38.29 43.57
N LYS A 231 -17.14 37.13 43.47
CA LYS A 231 -18.14 36.65 44.45
C LYS A 231 -17.72 35.35 45.16
N GLY A 232 -16.43 35.18 45.40
CA GLY A 232 -15.93 34.16 46.32
C GLY A 232 -15.97 34.66 47.75
N GLU A 233 -17.12 34.55 48.43
CA GLU A 233 -17.22 34.74 49.88
C GLU A 233 -16.32 33.73 50.60
N HIS A 234 -15.54 34.28 51.54
CA HIS A 234 -14.89 33.56 52.62
C HIS A 234 -15.86 32.57 53.30
N LEU A 235 -15.41 31.32 53.50
CA LEU A 235 -15.41 30.58 54.77
C LEU A 235 -14.69 29.23 54.61
#